data_AF-A0A2E8VE13-F1
#
_entry.id   AF-A0A2E8VE13-F1
#
_cell.length_a   1.000
_cell.length_b   1.000
_cell.length_c   1.000
_cell.angle_alpha   90.00
_cell.angle_beta   90.00
_cell.angle_gamma   90.00
#
_symmetry.space_group_name_H-M   'P 1'
#
loop_
_entity.id
_entity.type
_entity.pdbx_description
1 polymer ?
#
loop_
_entity_poly.entity_id
_entity_poly.type
_entity_poly.pdbx_seq_one_letter_code
_entity_poly.pdbx_strand_id
1 'polypeptide(L)' 'MQSIRTFMINYPLLSIGILFPICLLIITGIMTILLKFVLPVVLAFWLSSVIYSTIIGKNTAEYYSKPFWFIRYR' A
#
# COMPACT_ATOMS: atom_id res chain seq x y z
N MET A 1 33.83 -12.90 -8.51
CA MET A 1 32.40 -13.28 -8.57
C MET A 1 32.15 -14.76 -8.27
N GLN A 2 32.99 -15.70 -8.71
CA GLN A 2 32.75 -17.12 -8.41
C GLN A 2 32.84 -17.47 -6.92
N SER A 3 33.79 -16.89 -6.17
CA SER A 3 33.96 -17.22 -4.74
C SER A 3 32.73 -16.86 -3.88
N ILE A 4 32.13 -15.69 -4.08
CA ILE A 4 30.89 -15.28 -3.40
C ILE A 4 29.72 -16.19 -3.81
N ARG A 5 29.59 -16.50 -5.10
CA ARG A 5 28.54 -17.40 -5.59
C ARG A 5 28.68 -18.80 -4.99
N THR A 6 29.90 -19.32 -4.93
CA THR A 6 30.20 -20.63 -4.32
C THR A 6 29.91 -20.62 -2.82
N PHE A 7 30.25 -19.55 -2.11
CA PHE A 7 29.87 -19.38 -0.70
C PHE A 7 28.35 -19.38 -0.51
N MET A 8 27.62 -18.66 -1.37
CA MET A 8 26.16 -18.60 -1.31
C MET A 8 25.48 -19.95 -1.58
N ILE A 9 26.02 -20.74 -2.51
CA ILE A 9 25.53 -22.09 -2.81
C ILE A 9 25.84 -23.06 -1.67
N ASN A 10 27.06 -23.00 -1.11
CA ASN A 10 27.49 -23.91 -0.06
C ASN A 10 26.89 -23.59 1.32
N TYR A 11 26.57 -22.32 1.59
CA TYR A 11 26.03 -21.85 2.87
C TYR A 11 24.79 -20.96 2.66
N PRO A 12 23.66 -21.54 2.23
CA PRO A 12 22.47 -20.79 1.86
C PRO A 12 21.84 -20.04 3.06
N LEU A 13 21.75 -20.67 4.22
CA LEU A 13 21.19 -20.06 5.44
C LEU A 13 22.02 -18.86 5.93
N LEU A 14 23.34 -18.99 5.97
CA LEU A 14 24.24 -17.89 6.34
C LEU A 14 24.12 -16.72 5.36
N SER A 15 24.03 -17.03 4.07
CA SER A 15 23.90 -16.02 3.02
C SER A 15 22.58 -15.27 3.10
N ILE A 16 21.47 -15.97 3.33
CA ILE A 16 20.17 -15.35 3.60
C ILE A 16 20.24 -14.50 4.87
N GLY A 17 20.85 -15.01 5.94
CA GLY A 17 21.00 -14.27 7.20
C GLY A 17 21.74 -12.94 7.04
N ILE A 18 22.79 -12.90 6.20
CA ILE A 18 23.54 -11.68 5.90
C ILE A 18 22.73 -10.71 5.04
N LEU A 19 21.95 -11.21 4.06
CA LEU A 19 21.11 -10.37 3.20
C LEU A 19 19.84 -9.87 3.90
N PHE A 20 19.33 -10.65 4.85
CA PHE A 20 18.08 -10.40 5.56
C PHE A 20 17.95 -8.98 6.14
N PRO A 21 18.91 -8.43 6.91
CA PRO A 21 18.77 -7.08 7.47
C PRO A 21 18.61 -5.99 6.41
N ILE A 22 19.29 -6.11 5.27
CA ILE A 22 19.19 -5.15 4.16
C ILE A 22 17.81 -5.24 3.51
N CYS A 23 17.36 -6.46 3.20
CA CYS A 23 16.02 -6.70 2.66
C CYS A 23 14.93 -6.20 3.62
N LEU A 24 15.10 -6.42 4.92
CA LEU A 24 14.17 -5.97 5.96
C LEU A 24 14.09 -4.44 6.01
N LEU A 25 15.22 -3.74 5.94
CA LEU A 25 15.24 -2.26 5.87
C LEU A 25 14.47 -1.73 4.66
N ILE A 26 14.64 -2.34 3.49
CA ILE A 26 13.94 -1.94 2.26
C ILE A 26 12.43 -2.14 2.42
N ILE A 27 12.01 -3.33 2.85
CA ILE A 27 10.58 -3.67 3.00
C ILE A 27 9.93 -2.78 4.06
N THR A 28 10.58 -2.57 5.20
CA THR A 28 10.05 -1.72 6.27
C THR A 28 9.92 -0.26 5.82
N GLY A 29 10.85 0.26 5.03
CA GLY A 29 10.75 1.59 4.42
C GLY A 29 9.54 1.73 3.50
N ILE A 30 9.36 0.77 2.59
CA ILE A 30 8.21 0.75 1.66
C ILE A 30 6.90 0.66 2.44
N MET A 31 6.81 -0.25 3.41
CA MET A 31 5.62 -0.40 4.25
C MET A 31 5.33 0.83 5.08
N THR A 32 6.37 1.55 5.52
CA THR A 32 6.19 2.82 6.24
C THR A 32 5.51 3.86 5.35
N ILE A 33 5.96 4.03 4.10
CA ILE A 33 5.34 4.97 3.17
C ILE A 33 3.90 4.55 2.87
N LEU A 34 3.68 3.26 2.62
CA LEU A 34 2.35 2.71 2.34
C LEU A 34 1.38 2.97 3.51
N LEU A 35 1.78 2.66 4.73
CA LEU A 35 0.91 2.76 5.90
C LEU A 35 0.79 4.17 6.46
N LYS A 36 1.84 4.99 6.41
CA LYS A 36 1.81 6.35 6.97
C LYS A 36 1.32 7.41 5.98
N PHE A 37 1.36 7.13 4.68
CA PHE A 37 0.93 8.10 3.67
C PHE A 37 -0.24 7.59 2.83
N VAL A 38 -0.07 6.45 2.16
CA VAL A 38 -1.10 5.95 1.21
C VAL A 38 -2.39 5.59 1.95
N LEU A 39 -2.29 4.83 3.04
CA LEU A 39 -3.46 4.41 3.81
C LEU A 39 -4.26 5.60 4.37
N PRO A 40 -3.66 6.61 5.04
CA PRO A 40 -4.39 7.81 5.47
C PRO A 40 -5.06 8.57 4.33
N VAL A 41 -4.41 8.69 3.17
CA VAL A 41 -5.00 9.37 1.99
C VAL A 41 -6.24 8.62 1.51
N VAL A 42 -6.17 7.31 1.38
CA VAL A 42 -7.30 6.47 0.96
C VAL A 42 -8.45 6.57 1.99
N LEU A 43 -8.13 6.48 3.28
CA LEU A 43 -9.13 6.59 4.35
C LEU A 43 -9.78 7.98 4.38
N ALA A 44 -9.01 9.05 4.18
CA ALA A 44 -9.53 10.41 4.12
C ALA A 44 -10.49 10.58 2.94
N PHE A 45 -10.13 10.04 1.76
CA PHE A 45 -11.00 10.08 0.59
C PHE A 45 -12.30 9.30 0.79
N TRP A 46 -12.20 8.12 1.38
CA TRP A 46 -13.35 7.29 1.73
C TRP A 46 -14.28 8.00 2.72
N LEU A 47 -13.72 8.53 3.81
CA LEU A 47 -14.49 9.24 4.83
C LEU A 47 -15.13 10.52 4.28
N SER A 48 -14.40 11.27 3.44
CA SER A 48 -14.93 12.45 2.76
C SER A 48 -16.11 12.11 1.87
N SER A 49 -16.07 10.96 1.17
CA SER A 49 -17.18 10.50 0.34
C SER A 49 -18.42 10.17 1.17
N VAL A 50 -18.24 9.55 2.33
CA VAL A 50 -19.32 9.28 3.28
C VAL A 50 -19.92 10.61 3.78
N ILE A 51 -19.11 11.53 4.30
CA ILE A 51 -19.59 12.82 4.82
C ILE A 51 -20.31 13.63 3.73
N TYR A 52 -19.78 13.67 2.51
CA TYR A 52 -20.43 14.37 1.41
C TYR A 52 -21.81 13.78 1.07
N SER A 53 -21.92 12.45 1.05
CA SER A 53 -23.19 11.78 0.78
C SER A 53 -24.25 12.01 1.87
N THR A 54 -23.84 12.08 3.14
CA THR A 54 -24.75 12.36 4.27
C THR A 54 -25.28 13.79 4.22
N ILE A 55 -24.46 14.78 3.87
CA ILE A 55 -24.87 16.18 3.74
C ILE A 55 -25.91 16.37 2.63
N ILE A 56 -25.75 15.69 1.49
CA ILE A 56 -26.66 15.82 0.35
C ILE A 56 -27.94 14.98 0.52
N GLY A 57 -28.04 14.17 1.58
CA GLY A 57 -29.21 13.33 1.85
C GLY A 57 -29.41 12.19 0.84
N LYS A 58 -28.37 11.81 0.10
CA LYS A 58 -28.42 10.67 -0.82
C LYS A 58 -28.06 9.39 -0.07
N ASN A 59 -28.84 8.33 -0.33
CA ASN A 59 -28.60 7.03 0.28
C ASN A 59 -27.19 6.53 -0.07
N THR A 60 -26.37 6.29 0.95
CA THR A 60 -24.97 5.85 0.82
C THR A 60 -24.86 4.60 -0.04
N ALA A 61 -25.85 3.71 0.00
CA ALA A 61 -25.91 2.49 -0.81
C ALA A 61 -25.94 2.74 -2.33
N GLU A 62 -26.65 3.76 -2.81
CA GLU A 62 -26.67 4.12 -4.24
C GLU A 62 -25.37 4.81 -4.68
N TYR A 63 -24.68 5.49 -3.76
CA TYR A 63 -23.42 6.20 -4.05
C TYR A 63 -22.26 5.22 -4.30
N TYR A 64 -22.14 4.17 -3.48
CA TYR A 64 -21.15 3.10 -3.73
C TYR A 64 -21.41 2.32 -5.01
N SER A 65 -22.66 2.30 -5.49
CA SER A 65 -23.03 1.65 -6.76
C SER A 65 -22.56 2.45 -7.99
N LYS A 66 -22.16 3.72 -7.83
CA LYS A 66 -21.68 4.61 -8.90
C LYS A 66 -20.41 5.35 -8.47
N PRO A 67 -19.22 4.69 -8.49
CA PRO A 67 -17.97 5.21 -7.95
C PRO A 67 -17.41 6.46 -8.68
N PHE A 68 -18.00 6.89 -9.79
CA PHE A 68 -17.60 8.10 -10.54
C PHE A 68 -18.74 9.11 -10.71
N TRP A 69 -19.72 9.12 -9.81
CA TRP A 69 -20.92 9.99 -9.94
C TRP A 69 -20.61 11.49 -9.96
N PHE A 70 -19.41 11.89 -9.54
CA PHE A 70 -18.89 13.26 -9.60
C PHE A 70 -18.45 13.70 -11.02
N ILE A 71 -18.27 12.77 -11.96
CA ILE A 71 -17.99 13.09 -13.36
C ILE A 71 -19.33 13.32 -14.07
N ARG A 72 -19.74 14.59 -14.18
CA ARG A 72 -20.85 14.96 -15.06
C ARG A 72 -20.32 15.07 -16.49
N TYR A 73 -20.63 14.10 -17.33
CA TYR A 73 -20.54 14.29 -18.79
C TYR A 73 -21.64 15.27 -19.22
N ARG A 74 -21.25 16.25 -20.02
CA ARG A 74 -22.14 17.29 -20.57
C ARG A 74 -22.86 16.77 -21.80
#